data_AF-A0A7X6URK8-F1
#
_entry.id   AF-A0A7X6URK8-F1
#
_cell.length_a   1.000
_cell.length_b   1.000
_cell.length_c   1.000
_cell.angle_alpha   90.00
_cell.angle_beta   90.00
_cell.angle_gamma   90.00
#
_symmetry.space_group_name_H-M   'P 1'
#
loop_
_entity.id
_entity.type
_entity.pdbx_description
1 polymer ?
#
loop_
_entity_poly.entity_id
_entity_poly.type
_entity_poly.pdbx_seq_one_letter_code
_entity_poly.pdbx_strand_id
1 'polypeptide(L)'
;MSKNPLYSKSGQTIVFMAFTLIILSLMLIWHFDFHKILFVKHIAQNAGDAAALNAARWQGQTLNVIGDLNIFKAVTLSQDSEDTETIIEQMTEMQARLCFVGPLIGFLGAQQASKNNGLFNNATFTDRLTSHAENVRDDYMFVFNEPYENCWAEYSDMLLTIAEQGIVAGPDNATFYTDYGGGHTLLRMDFYDAIASREWCWFWRNNLDLLEHYTDYQYWPGLPVLETLNTSPINSEIFGLGLTRNETTHGHHLRGYDYQRRWGAGVVSNARELVATWFLYDSSHWVPWRSISRDEPAMFPALGDIRSQYDYTGADAAVRVVTEAERLTPGKGSSTITWTSAAKPFGYLNNPEDPQANFRPNSFGIVLPAFRSVRLIALDASSSPMGGAYDLAWREHIEEHLPPYMASGISALDHNCWFCQQLFQWEMHEFRQAGIDWLYATDSSGNLIHDCRRTSPGGGSPGGGARRGH
;
A
#
# COMPACT_ATOMS: atom_id res chain seq x y z
N MET A 1 -79.57 -40.78 -7.77
CA MET A 1 -79.30 -39.49 -7.09
C MET A 1 -78.44 -39.78 -5.87
N SER A 2 -77.39 -38.97 -5.62
CA SER A 2 -76.54 -38.91 -4.40
C SER A 2 -75.55 -40.08 -4.18
N LYS A 3 -74.24 -39.90 -3.94
CA LYS A 3 -73.37 -38.73 -3.68
C LYS A 3 -71.91 -39.16 -3.95
N ASN A 4 -71.16 -38.40 -4.75
CA ASN A 4 -69.70 -38.56 -4.85
C ASN A 4 -69.04 -37.86 -3.64
N PRO A 5 -68.02 -38.47 -3.00
CA PRO A 5 -67.26 -37.79 -1.96
C PRO A 5 -66.39 -36.71 -2.61
N LEU A 6 -66.71 -35.44 -2.30
CA LEU A 6 -65.85 -34.30 -2.59
C LEU A 6 -64.58 -34.46 -1.74
N TYR A 7 -63.50 -34.95 -2.35
CA TYR A 7 -62.16 -34.80 -1.77
C TYR A 7 -61.90 -33.30 -1.57
N SER A 8 -61.74 -32.92 -0.31
CA SER A 8 -61.53 -31.54 0.12
C SER A 8 -60.20 -30.99 -0.43
N LYS A 9 -60.29 -30.07 -1.40
CA LYS A 9 -59.17 -29.24 -1.88
C LYS A 9 -58.68 -28.23 -0.82
N SER A 10 -59.32 -28.14 0.35
CA SER A 10 -59.03 -27.14 1.38
C SER A 10 -57.67 -27.38 2.08
N GLY A 11 -57.28 -28.64 2.31
CA GLY A 11 -55.98 -28.96 2.92
C GLY A 11 -54.78 -28.62 2.03
N GLN A 12 -54.91 -28.81 0.71
CA GLN A 12 -53.88 -28.42 -0.26
C GLN A 12 -53.72 -26.90 -0.37
N THR A 13 -54.81 -26.13 -0.29
CA THR A 13 -54.75 -24.66 -0.31
C THR A 13 -54.05 -24.09 0.92
N ILE A 14 -54.28 -24.65 2.11
CA ILE A 14 -53.61 -24.20 3.35
C ILE A 14 -52.10 -24.48 3.27
N VAL A 15 -51.71 -25.66 2.81
CA VAL A 15 -50.30 -26.02 2.61
C VAL A 15 -49.66 -25.09 1.57
N PHE A 16 -50.32 -24.82 0.45
CA PHE A 16 -49.82 -23.90 -0.58
C PHE A 16 -49.67 -22.46 -0.07
N MET A 17 -50.63 -21.94 0.69
CA MET A 17 -50.53 -20.61 1.31
C MET A 17 -49.39 -20.56 2.34
N ALA A 18 -49.23 -21.60 3.16
CA ALA A 18 -48.13 -21.68 4.12
C ALA A 18 -46.76 -21.68 3.41
N PHE A 19 -46.60 -22.49 2.36
CA PHE A 19 -45.37 -22.48 1.54
C PHE A 19 -45.14 -21.13 0.88
N THR A 20 -46.18 -20.48 0.36
CA THR A 20 -46.07 -19.16 -0.26
C THR A 20 -45.62 -18.10 0.76
N LEU A 21 -46.18 -18.10 1.97
CA LEU A 21 -45.77 -17.19 3.05
C LEU A 21 -44.32 -17.42 3.47
N ILE A 22 -43.89 -18.69 3.55
CA ILE A 22 -42.50 -19.04 3.87
C ILE A 22 -41.57 -18.53 2.77
N ILE A 23 -41.89 -18.78 1.49
CA ILE A 23 -41.09 -18.31 0.35
C ILE A 23 -41.00 -16.78 0.35
N LEU A 24 -42.11 -16.07 0.54
CA LEU A 24 -42.13 -14.61 0.59
C LEU A 24 -41.31 -14.06 1.76
N SER A 25 -41.39 -14.69 2.93
CA SER A 25 -40.60 -14.32 4.11
C SER A 25 -39.10 -14.51 3.85
N LEU A 26 -38.71 -15.64 3.26
CA LEU A 26 -37.32 -15.91 2.89
C LEU A 26 -36.80 -14.92 1.83
N MET A 27 -37.63 -14.60 0.82
CA MET A 27 -37.28 -13.59 -0.18
C MET A 27 -37.09 -12.20 0.45
N LEU A 28 -37.93 -11.82 1.41
CA LEU A 28 -37.82 -10.53 2.11
C LEU A 28 -36.54 -10.46 2.95
N ILE A 29 -36.23 -11.51 3.71
CA ILE A 29 -34.99 -11.60 4.51
C ILE A 29 -33.77 -11.53 3.59
N TRP A 30 -33.77 -12.30 2.50
CA TRP A 30 -32.68 -12.28 1.52
C TRP A 30 -32.49 -10.91 0.89
N HIS A 31 -33.59 -10.23 0.54
CA HIS A 31 -33.55 -8.91 -0.05
C HIS A 31 -32.99 -7.86 0.93
N PHE A 32 -33.36 -7.94 2.21
CA PHE A 32 -32.82 -7.10 3.26
C PHE A 32 -31.31 -7.32 3.43
N ASP A 33 -30.87 -8.58 3.53
CA ASP A 33 -29.45 -8.91 3.66
C ASP A 33 -28.63 -8.41 2.47
N PHE A 34 -29.16 -8.55 1.25
CA PHE A 34 -28.52 -8.03 0.05
C PHE A 34 -28.37 -6.51 0.11
N HIS A 35 -29.43 -5.77 0.46
CA HIS A 35 -29.38 -4.32 0.62
C HIS A 35 -28.40 -3.88 1.69
N LYS A 36 -28.39 -4.56 2.85
CA LYS A 36 -27.47 -4.26 3.94
C LYS A 36 -26.01 -4.46 3.52
N ILE A 37 -25.71 -5.56 2.84
CA ILE A 37 -24.35 -5.82 2.34
C ILE A 37 -23.92 -4.75 1.32
N LEU A 38 -24.78 -4.37 0.38
CA LEU A 38 -24.48 -3.31 -0.58
C LEU A 38 -24.27 -1.96 0.10
N PHE A 39 -25.10 -1.64 1.10
CA PHE A 39 -24.98 -0.40 1.86
C PHE A 39 -23.65 -0.32 2.63
N VAL A 40 -23.30 -1.39 3.36
CA VAL A 40 -22.03 -1.44 4.11
C VAL A 40 -20.83 -1.40 3.15
N LYS A 41 -20.91 -2.05 1.98
CA LYS A 41 -19.88 -1.92 0.94
C LYS A 41 -19.71 -0.48 0.46
N HIS A 42 -20.80 0.24 0.24
CA HIS A 42 -20.72 1.63 -0.19
C HIS A 42 -20.12 2.55 0.88
N ILE A 43 -20.49 2.33 2.15
CA ILE A 43 -19.87 3.01 3.30
C ILE A 43 -18.37 2.74 3.35
N ALA A 44 -17.97 1.46 3.27
CA ALA A 44 -16.57 1.06 3.34
C ALA A 44 -15.75 1.70 2.20
N GLN A 45 -16.29 1.70 0.98
CA GLN A 45 -15.67 2.35 -0.16
C GLN A 45 -15.47 3.85 0.07
N ASN A 46 -16.53 4.59 0.39
CA ASN A 46 -16.45 6.04 0.60
C ASN A 46 -15.49 6.39 1.75
N ALA A 47 -15.51 5.59 2.82
CA ALA A 47 -14.65 5.79 3.99
C ALA A 47 -13.17 5.54 3.69
N GLY A 48 -12.85 4.49 2.92
CA GLY A 48 -11.48 4.22 2.48
C GLY A 48 -10.99 5.29 1.52
N ASP A 49 -11.76 5.58 0.46
CA ASP A 49 -11.39 6.57 -0.56
C ASP A 49 -11.16 7.96 0.06
N ALA A 50 -12.03 8.38 1.00
CA ALA A 50 -11.87 9.64 1.71
C ALA A 50 -10.62 9.64 2.62
N ALA A 51 -10.30 8.51 3.26
CA ALA A 51 -9.10 8.38 4.08
C ALA A 51 -7.82 8.49 3.25
N ALA A 52 -7.72 7.74 2.15
CA ALA A 52 -6.58 7.82 1.23
C ALA A 52 -6.39 9.25 0.72
N LEU A 53 -7.47 9.89 0.24
CA LEU A 53 -7.42 11.27 -0.27
C LEU A 53 -6.97 12.29 0.78
N ASN A 54 -7.36 12.11 2.04
CA ASN A 54 -6.97 13.02 3.13
C ASN A 54 -5.49 12.84 3.50
N ALA A 55 -5.03 11.60 3.65
CA ALA A 55 -3.62 11.30 3.90
C ALA A 55 -2.72 11.86 2.77
N ALA A 56 -3.07 11.58 1.52
CA ALA A 56 -2.33 12.09 0.35
C ALA A 56 -2.31 13.63 0.27
N ARG A 57 -3.35 14.29 0.79
CA ARG A 57 -3.40 15.76 0.82
C ARG A 57 -2.36 16.33 1.77
N TRP A 58 -2.24 15.74 2.94
CA TRP A 58 -1.21 16.12 3.92
C TRP A 58 0.19 15.84 3.39
N GLN A 59 0.44 14.70 2.73
CA GLN A 59 1.72 14.46 2.06
C GLN A 59 2.07 15.58 1.07
N GLY A 60 1.13 15.98 0.20
CA GLY A 60 1.34 17.08 -0.76
C GLY A 60 1.57 18.45 -0.10
N GLN A 61 0.86 18.75 0.99
CA GLN A 61 1.05 19.99 1.75
C GLN A 61 2.41 20.01 2.43
N THR A 62 2.81 18.92 3.09
CA THR A 62 4.11 18.78 3.74
C THR A 62 5.25 18.91 2.73
N LEU A 63 5.14 18.26 1.56
CA LEU A 63 6.13 18.40 0.49
C LEU A 63 6.27 19.85 0.01
N ASN A 64 5.17 20.59 -0.10
CA ASN A 64 5.23 22.01 -0.45
C ASN A 64 5.94 22.84 0.63
N VAL A 65 5.64 22.61 1.92
CA VAL A 65 6.30 23.32 3.03
C VAL A 65 7.80 23.01 3.06
N ILE A 66 8.19 21.75 2.88
CA ILE A 66 9.60 21.36 2.76
C ILE A 66 10.26 22.08 1.57
N GLY A 67 9.56 22.20 0.45
CA GLY A 67 10.03 22.92 -0.73
C GLY A 67 10.16 24.42 -0.51
N ASP A 68 9.23 25.04 0.22
CA ASP A 68 9.32 26.44 0.61
C ASP A 68 10.52 26.66 1.55
N LEU A 69 10.77 25.75 2.49
CA LEU A 69 11.97 25.79 3.34
C LEU A 69 13.26 25.64 2.54
N ASN A 70 13.32 24.76 1.53
CA ASN A 70 14.47 24.70 0.61
C ASN A 70 14.70 26.03 -0.11
N ILE A 71 13.63 26.69 -0.57
CA ILE A 71 13.72 28.02 -1.18
C ILE A 71 14.26 29.05 -0.17
N PHE A 72 13.71 29.09 1.05
CA PHE A 72 14.16 30.01 2.08
C PHE A 72 15.63 29.79 2.44
N LYS A 73 16.07 28.54 2.57
CA LYS A 73 17.49 28.21 2.80
C LYS A 73 18.38 28.79 1.71
N ALA A 74 17.98 28.67 0.44
CA ALA A 74 18.74 29.24 -0.67
C ALA A 74 18.81 30.78 -0.60
N VAL A 75 17.71 31.45 -0.24
CA VAL A 75 17.70 32.92 -0.07
C VAL A 75 18.59 33.33 1.10
N THR A 76 18.50 32.67 2.25
CA THR A 76 19.30 32.98 3.45
C THR A 76 20.80 32.84 3.15
N LEU A 77 21.20 31.75 2.48
CA LEU A 77 22.58 31.54 2.04
C LEU A 77 23.10 32.63 1.09
N SER A 78 22.21 33.29 0.33
CA SER A 78 22.59 34.38 -0.59
C SER A 78 22.75 35.75 0.09
N GLN A 79 22.19 35.92 1.30
CA GLN A 79 22.22 37.20 2.02
C GLN A 79 23.45 37.37 2.92
N ASP A 80 24.16 36.28 3.24
CA ASP A 80 25.42 36.23 4.00
C ASP A 80 25.40 37.11 5.28
N SER A 81 24.50 36.79 6.21
CA SER A 81 24.42 37.43 7.54
C SER A 81 25.09 36.60 8.63
N GLU A 82 25.43 37.22 9.76
CA GLU A 82 26.06 36.53 10.91
C GLU A 82 25.19 35.37 11.48
N ASP A 83 23.86 35.46 11.37
CA ASP A 83 22.91 34.46 11.87
C ASP A 83 22.58 33.34 10.86
N THR A 84 23.21 33.34 9.68
CA THR A 84 22.88 32.42 8.57
C THR A 84 22.93 30.94 9.01
N GLU A 85 23.98 30.53 9.71
CA GLU A 85 24.18 29.13 10.12
C GLU A 85 23.07 28.65 11.05
N THR A 86 22.80 29.39 12.13
CA THR A 86 21.71 29.10 13.08
C THR A 86 20.34 29.00 12.40
N ILE A 87 20.04 29.90 11.46
CA ILE A 87 18.76 29.89 10.73
C ILE A 87 18.67 28.65 9.83
N ILE A 88 19.75 28.28 9.15
CA ILE A 88 19.82 27.09 8.28
C ILE A 88 19.67 25.80 9.10
N GLU A 89 20.27 25.72 10.28
CA GLU A 89 20.14 24.58 11.21
C GLU A 89 18.68 24.43 11.66
N GLN A 90 18.04 25.49 12.13
CA GLN A 90 16.63 25.49 12.54
C GLN A 90 15.69 25.08 11.40
N MET A 91 15.94 25.57 10.18
CA MET A 91 15.16 25.16 9.01
C MET A 91 15.36 23.67 8.68
N THR A 92 16.58 23.17 8.84
CA THR A 92 16.90 21.74 8.60
C THR A 92 16.20 20.85 9.61
N GLU A 93 16.21 21.23 10.89
CA GLU A 93 15.50 20.51 11.94
C GLU A 93 13.99 20.50 11.68
N MET A 94 13.42 21.65 11.27
CA MET A 94 12.01 21.73 10.91
C MET A 94 11.66 20.84 9.72
N GLN A 95 12.51 20.78 8.69
CA GLN A 95 12.32 19.87 7.54
C GLN A 95 12.40 18.40 7.98
N ALA A 96 13.33 18.04 8.86
CA ALA A 96 13.44 16.69 9.42
C ALA A 96 12.17 16.31 10.20
N ARG A 97 11.70 17.17 11.11
CA ARG A 97 10.43 16.99 11.85
C ARG A 97 9.24 16.82 10.91
N LEU A 98 9.14 17.64 9.85
CA LEU A 98 8.05 17.57 8.88
C LEU A 98 8.00 16.23 8.12
N CYS A 99 9.14 15.56 7.91
CA CYS A 99 9.17 14.25 7.25
C CYS A 99 8.50 13.13 8.08
N PHE A 100 8.30 13.35 9.38
CA PHE A 100 7.63 12.42 10.29
C PHE A 100 6.23 12.92 10.70
N VAL A 101 6.15 14.15 11.21
CA VAL A 101 4.92 14.74 11.74
C VAL A 101 3.88 14.97 10.64
N GLY A 102 4.30 15.42 9.45
CA GLY A 102 3.39 15.69 8.33
C GLY A 102 2.56 14.47 7.92
N PRO A 103 3.22 13.32 7.63
CA PRO A 103 2.53 12.07 7.38
C PRO A 103 1.60 11.60 8.52
N LEU A 104 2.01 11.74 9.78
CA LEU A 104 1.16 11.36 10.93
C LEU A 104 -0.08 12.24 11.10
N ILE A 105 0.01 13.54 10.79
CA ILE A 105 -1.18 14.40 10.71
C ILE A 105 -2.10 13.92 9.57
N GLY A 106 -1.52 13.51 8.44
CA GLY A 106 -2.25 12.85 7.37
C GLY A 106 -2.96 11.57 7.82
N PHE A 107 -2.30 10.77 8.64
CA PHE A 107 -2.85 9.54 9.21
C PHE A 107 -3.99 9.79 10.19
N LEU A 108 -3.87 10.78 11.08
CA LEU A 108 -4.96 11.24 11.92
C LEU A 108 -6.16 11.75 11.07
N GLY A 109 -5.88 12.53 10.03
CA GLY A 109 -6.88 13.02 9.09
C GLY A 109 -7.61 11.89 8.34
N ALA A 110 -6.89 10.81 8.01
CA ALA A 110 -7.47 9.61 7.42
C ALA A 110 -8.49 8.96 8.36
N GLN A 111 -8.17 8.84 9.66
CA GLN A 111 -9.09 8.29 10.65
C GLN A 111 -10.37 9.12 10.75
N GLN A 112 -10.23 10.45 10.84
CA GLN A 112 -11.39 11.34 10.90
C GLN A 112 -12.25 11.24 9.64
N ALA A 113 -11.63 11.13 8.46
CA ALA A 113 -12.34 10.97 7.20
C ALA A 113 -13.14 9.66 7.15
N SER A 114 -12.57 8.53 7.57
CA SER A 114 -13.30 7.26 7.62
C SER A 114 -14.44 7.27 8.64
N LYS A 115 -14.21 7.82 9.85
CA LYS A 115 -15.24 7.96 10.89
C LYS A 115 -16.42 8.83 10.42
N ASN A 116 -16.13 9.94 9.73
CA ASN A 116 -17.16 10.81 9.15
C ASN A 116 -18.00 10.13 8.06
N ASN A 117 -17.48 9.04 7.46
CA ASN A 117 -18.21 8.22 6.49
C ASN A 117 -18.97 7.05 7.12
N GLY A 118 -18.97 6.92 8.45
CA GLY A 118 -19.80 5.95 9.18
C GLY A 118 -19.12 4.61 9.49
N LEU A 119 -17.80 4.52 9.34
CA LEU A 119 -17.03 3.37 9.84
C LEU A 119 -16.62 3.57 11.30
N PHE A 120 -16.49 2.45 12.01
CA PHE A 120 -16.14 2.37 13.42
C PHE A 120 -14.73 1.84 13.63
N ASN A 121 -14.21 2.04 14.83
CA ASN A 121 -12.88 1.59 15.22
C ASN A 121 -12.75 0.07 15.07
N ASN A 122 -11.62 -0.34 14.52
CA ASN A 122 -11.15 -1.71 14.46
C ASN A 122 -10.15 -1.91 15.61
N ALA A 123 -10.51 -2.76 16.57
CA ALA A 123 -9.69 -3.02 17.75
C ALA A 123 -8.33 -3.60 17.37
N THR A 124 -8.28 -4.57 16.46
CA THR A 124 -7.03 -5.20 16.03
C THR A 124 -6.08 -4.23 15.32
N PHE A 125 -6.61 -3.30 14.52
CA PHE A 125 -5.79 -2.22 13.94
C PHE A 125 -5.25 -1.27 15.00
N THR A 126 -6.04 -1.01 16.04
CA THR A 126 -5.65 -0.17 17.17
C THR A 126 -4.54 -0.85 17.97
N ASP A 127 -4.73 -2.12 18.32
CA ASP A 127 -3.75 -2.93 19.06
C ASP A 127 -2.43 -3.02 18.30
N ARG A 128 -2.47 -3.29 16.97
CA ARG A 128 -1.26 -3.32 16.14
C ARG A 128 -0.51 -1.99 16.15
N LEU A 129 -1.22 -0.86 16.05
CA LEU A 129 -0.59 0.46 16.08
C LEU A 129 0.01 0.75 17.46
N THR A 130 -0.70 0.42 18.53
CA THR A 130 -0.23 0.58 19.92
C THR A 130 1.06 -0.22 20.14
N SER A 131 1.07 -1.51 19.79
CA SER A 131 2.27 -2.35 19.92
C SER A 131 3.43 -1.83 19.07
N HIS A 132 3.18 -1.33 17.87
CA HIS A 132 4.23 -0.69 17.06
C HIS A 132 4.78 0.57 17.73
N ALA A 133 3.91 1.42 18.28
CA ALA A 133 4.32 2.64 18.95
C ALA A 133 5.13 2.39 20.23
N GLU A 134 4.83 1.31 20.94
CA GLU A 134 5.62 0.81 22.08
C GLU A 134 7.00 0.30 21.61
N ASN A 135 7.06 -0.50 20.55
CA ASN A 135 8.33 -0.95 19.97
C ASN A 135 9.22 0.23 19.52
N VAL A 136 8.62 1.27 18.92
CA VAL A 136 9.33 2.51 18.58
C VAL A 136 9.89 3.18 19.85
N ARG A 137 9.11 3.24 20.93
CA ARG A 137 9.56 3.87 22.19
C ARG A 137 10.75 3.14 22.78
N ASP A 138 10.66 1.82 22.82
CA ASP A 138 11.52 0.99 23.63
C ASP A 138 12.79 0.57 22.87
N ASP A 139 12.69 0.29 21.56
CA ASP A 139 13.79 -0.32 20.81
C ASP A 139 14.49 0.65 19.86
N TYR A 140 13.79 1.62 19.26
CA TYR A 140 14.35 2.35 18.11
C TYR A 140 15.55 3.20 18.49
N MET A 141 15.61 3.73 19.71
CA MET A 141 16.76 4.51 20.19
C MET A 141 18.07 3.70 20.24
N PHE A 142 17.98 2.37 20.31
CA PHE A 142 19.15 1.48 20.37
C PHE A 142 19.60 1.00 18.99
N VAL A 143 18.72 1.08 17.99
CA VAL A 143 18.93 0.50 16.65
C VAL A 143 19.16 1.58 15.58
N PHE A 144 18.46 2.71 15.69
CA PHE A 144 18.45 3.76 14.66
C PHE A 144 18.91 5.10 15.21
N ASN A 145 19.72 5.82 14.43
CA ASN A 145 20.05 7.20 14.74
C ASN A 145 18.80 8.06 14.66
N GLU A 146 18.64 8.96 15.62
CA GLU A 146 17.53 9.91 15.58
C GLU A 146 17.69 10.86 14.36
N PRO A 147 16.63 11.02 13.54
CA PRO A 147 16.61 11.97 12.44
C PRO A 147 16.75 13.43 12.89
N TYR A 148 16.21 13.74 14.07
CA TYR A 148 16.26 15.01 14.79
C TYR A 148 16.14 14.75 16.29
N GLU A 149 16.49 15.72 17.14
CA GLU A 149 16.48 15.55 18.59
C GLU A 149 15.12 15.07 19.11
N ASN A 150 15.13 13.96 19.86
CA ASN A 150 13.96 13.37 20.51
C ASN A 150 12.89 12.83 19.53
N CYS A 151 13.30 12.53 18.29
CA CYS A 151 12.40 12.06 17.23
C CYS A 151 11.62 10.81 17.62
N TRP A 152 12.26 9.79 18.21
CA TRP A 152 11.58 8.52 18.46
C TRP A 152 10.52 8.62 19.55
N ALA A 153 10.79 9.41 20.59
CA ALA A 153 9.82 9.70 21.62
C ALA A 153 8.62 10.45 21.05
N GLU A 154 8.84 11.54 20.30
CA GLU A 154 7.76 12.31 19.67
C GLU A 154 6.93 11.48 18.68
N TYR A 155 7.61 10.70 17.84
CA TYR A 155 6.95 9.85 16.85
C TYR A 155 6.08 8.78 17.53
N SER A 156 6.59 8.10 18.55
CA SER A 156 5.82 7.16 19.39
C SER A 156 4.64 7.83 20.08
N ASP A 157 4.81 9.01 20.69
CA ASP A 157 3.73 9.76 21.35
C ASP A 157 2.59 10.10 20.38
N MET A 158 2.93 10.51 19.14
CA MET A 158 1.93 10.76 18.11
C MET A 158 1.20 9.50 17.68
N LEU A 159 1.90 8.38 17.48
CA LEU A 159 1.28 7.10 17.14
C LEU A 159 0.31 6.63 18.23
N LEU A 160 0.73 6.69 19.50
CA LEU A 160 -0.12 6.37 20.65
C LEU A 160 -1.35 7.27 20.71
N THR A 161 -1.18 8.58 20.53
CA THR A 161 -2.29 9.53 20.50
C THR A 161 -3.30 9.20 19.40
N ILE A 162 -2.83 8.77 18.22
CA ILE A 162 -3.70 8.35 17.12
C ILE A 162 -4.40 7.02 17.47
N ALA A 163 -3.68 6.06 18.09
CA ALA A 163 -4.22 4.79 18.53
C ALA A 163 -5.30 4.96 19.62
N GLU A 164 -5.11 5.85 20.60
CA GLU A 164 -6.07 6.15 21.66
C GLU A 164 -7.43 6.64 21.12
N GLN A 165 -7.43 7.32 19.98
CA GLN A 165 -8.67 7.73 19.30
C GLN A 165 -9.35 6.58 18.54
N GLY A 166 -8.65 5.45 18.39
CA GLY A 166 -9.05 4.25 17.69
C GLY A 166 -8.87 4.33 16.18
N ILE A 167 -8.41 3.23 15.60
CA ILE A 167 -8.04 3.11 14.18
C ILE A 167 -9.16 2.50 13.37
N VAL A 168 -9.50 3.15 12.26
CA VAL A 168 -10.53 2.71 11.31
C VAL A 168 -9.89 2.34 9.97
N ALA A 169 -8.99 3.20 9.50
CA ALA A 169 -8.26 3.03 8.25
C ALA A 169 -6.80 2.69 8.57
N GLY A 170 -6.40 1.45 8.33
CA GLY A 170 -5.01 1.00 8.47
C GLY A 170 -4.13 1.53 7.31
N PRO A 171 -2.92 2.04 7.56
CA PRO A 171 -1.98 2.48 6.53
C PRO A 171 -1.35 1.27 5.82
N ASP A 172 -1.95 0.84 4.72
CA ASP A 172 -1.60 -0.41 4.02
C ASP A 172 -0.28 -0.31 3.25
N ASN A 173 0.22 0.89 2.96
CA ASN A 173 1.58 1.09 2.42
C ASN A 173 2.60 1.50 3.49
N ALA A 174 2.31 1.30 4.78
CA ALA A 174 3.33 1.52 5.80
C ALA A 174 4.52 0.59 5.55
N THR A 175 5.73 1.13 5.64
CA THR A 175 6.99 0.38 5.52
C THR A 175 7.75 0.58 6.81
N PHE A 176 7.75 -0.44 7.67
CA PHE A 176 8.40 -0.33 8.96
C PHE A 176 9.91 -0.53 8.80
N TYR A 177 10.71 0.17 9.61
CA TYR A 177 12.17 0.04 9.57
C TYR A 177 12.68 -1.33 10.02
N THR A 178 11.81 -2.09 10.66
CA THR A 178 12.02 -3.48 11.07
C THR A 178 11.45 -4.48 10.07
N ASP A 179 10.92 -4.07 8.92
CA ASP A 179 10.42 -5.00 7.91
C ASP A 179 11.56 -5.79 7.25
N TYR A 180 11.25 -6.97 6.70
CA TYR A 180 12.22 -7.74 5.93
C TYR A 180 12.56 -7.03 4.62
N GLY A 181 13.85 -6.85 4.34
CA GLY A 181 14.29 -6.28 3.07
C GLY A 181 14.33 -7.29 1.90
N GLY A 182 14.32 -6.79 0.67
CA GLY A 182 14.66 -7.57 -0.53
C GLY A 182 13.58 -8.52 -1.08
N GLY A 183 13.99 -9.38 -2.04
CA GLY A 183 13.08 -10.26 -2.79
C GLY A 183 13.16 -11.72 -2.36
N HIS A 184 12.34 -12.13 -1.40
CA HIS A 184 12.22 -13.53 -0.98
C HIS A 184 10.84 -14.10 -1.37
N THR A 185 10.78 -15.30 -1.96
CA THR A 185 9.51 -15.87 -2.44
C THR A 185 8.48 -16.08 -1.32
N LEU A 186 8.91 -16.53 -0.14
CA LEU A 186 8.03 -16.66 1.03
C LEU A 186 7.50 -15.32 1.57
N LEU A 187 8.08 -14.18 1.17
CA LEU A 187 7.60 -12.85 1.51
C LEU A 187 6.69 -12.27 0.42
N ARG A 188 6.28 -13.07 -0.57
CA ARG A 188 5.35 -12.66 -1.61
C ARG A 188 4.00 -13.31 -1.42
N MET A 189 2.95 -12.52 -1.21
CA MET A 189 1.59 -13.05 -1.06
C MET A 189 1.10 -13.82 -2.31
N ASP A 190 1.52 -13.39 -3.51
CA ASP A 190 1.11 -14.01 -4.77
C ASP A 190 1.63 -15.45 -4.95
N PHE A 191 2.68 -15.83 -4.23
CA PHE A 191 3.12 -17.23 -4.13
C PHE A 191 2.05 -18.10 -3.45
N TYR A 192 1.52 -17.65 -2.31
CA TYR A 192 0.50 -18.39 -1.55
C TYR A 192 -0.82 -18.45 -2.31
N ASP A 193 -1.23 -17.34 -2.94
CA ASP A 193 -2.39 -17.31 -3.82
C ASP A 193 -2.22 -18.31 -4.98
N ALA A 194 -1.04 -18.37 -5.61
CA ALA A 194 -0.77 -19.31 -6.71
C ALA A 194 -0.84 -20.78 -6.28
N ILE A 195 -0.43 -21.11 -5.04
CA ILE A 195 -0.61 -22.45 -4.46
C ILE A 195 -2.09 -22.76 -4.31
N ALA A 196 -2.83 -21.83 -3.69
CA ALA A 196 -4.24 -22.01 -3.37
C ALA A 196 -5.10 -22.19 -4.63
N SER A 197 -4.81 -21.42 -5.69
CA SER A 197 -5.54 -21.45 -6.95
C SER A 197 -5.00 -22.46 -7.97
N ARG A 198 -3.87 -23.12 -7.68
CA ARG A 198 -3.15 -24.01 -8.63
C ARG A 198 -2.77 -23.27 -9.92
N GLU A 199 -2.35 -22.02 -9.80
CA GLU A 199 -1.91 -21.18 -10.93
C GLU A 199 -0.49 -21.56 -11.38
N TRP A 200 -0.34 -22.69 -12.05
CA TRP A 200 0.96 -23.22 -12.50
C TRP A 200 1.74 -22.26 -13.41
N CYS A 201 1.05 -21.48 -14.24
CA CYS A 201 1.68 -20.44 -15.05
C CYS A 201 2.26 -19.28 -14.22
N TRP A 202 1.85 -19.09 -12.96
CA TRP A 202 2.54 -18.16 -12.06
C TRP A 202 3.94 -18.67 -11.74
N PHE A 203 4.07 -19.96 -11.39
CA PHE A 203 5.37 -20.59 -11.10
C PHE A 203 6.26 -20.59 -12.33
N TRP A 204 5.74 -20.97 -13.50
CA TRP A 204 6.50 -20.93 -14.76
C TRP A 204 7.13 -19.55 -15.05
N ARG A 205 6.42 -18.46 -14.74
CA ARG A 205 6.90 -17.08 -14.97
C ARG A 205 7.80 -16.54 -13.87
N ASN A 206 7.56 -16.93 -12.62
CA ASN A 206 8.19 -16.29 -11.47
C ASN A 206 9.29 -17.14 -10.84
N ASN A 207 9.07 -18.46 -10.73
CA ASN A 207 9.91 -19.36 -9.93
C ASN A 207 9.78 -20.81 -10.45
N LEU A 208 10.11 -21.08 -11.73
CA LEU A 208 10.01 -22.43 -12.30
C LEU A 208 10.98 -23.39 -11.63
N ASP A 209 12.21 -22.93 -11.39
CA ASP A 209 13.25 -23.69 -10.69
C ASP A 209 12.78 -24.21 -9.32
N LEU A 210 12.06 -23.35 -8.59
CA LEU A 210 11.51 -23.71 -7.29
C LEU A 210 10.45 -24.82 -7.43
N LEU A 211 9.62 -24.81 -8.47
CA LEU A 211 8.64 -25.88 -8.67
C LEU A 211 9.32 -27.23 -9.02
N GLU A 212 10.40 -27.19 -9.80
CA GLU A 212 11.09 -28.38 -10.32
C GLU A 212 12.07 -29.01 -9.32
N HIS A 213 12.75 -28.20 -8.51
CA HIS A 213 13.89 -28.65 -7.72
C HIS A 213 13.68 -28.56 -6.21
N TYR A 214 12.56 -27.99 -5.74
CA TYR A 214 12.29 -27.88 -4.31
C TYR A 214 12.18 -29.26 -3.63
N THR A 215 13.04 -29.47 -2.64
CA THR A 215 13.10 -30.69 -1.84
C THR A 215 12.23 -30.58 -0.59
N ASP A 216 12.59 -29.66 0.31
CA ASP A 216 12.00 -29.44 1.62
C ASP A 216 12.28 -28.00 2.10
N TYR A 217 11.85 -27.68 3.33
CA TYR A 217 12.03 -26.37 3.93
C TYR A 217 13.49 -25.88 4.02
N GLN A 218 14.50 -26.74 3.86
CA GLN A 218 15.91 -26.34 3.83
C GLN A 218 16.34 -25.84 2.45
N TYR A 219 15.51 -26.02 1.41
CA TYR A 219 15.75 -25.47 0.07
C TYR A 219 15.67 -23.94 0.04
N TRP A 220 14.89 -23.35 0.95
CA TRP A 220 14.72 -21.91 1.01
C TRP A 220 16.04 -21.21 1.35
N PRO A 221 16.41 -20.12 0.67
CA PRO A 221 17.45 -19.25 1.19
C PRO A 221 17.02 -18.71 2.56
N GLY A 222 17.98 -18.37 3.42
CA GLY A 222 17.65 -17.72 4.69
C GLY A 222 16.79 -16.47 4.46
N LEU A 223 15.86 -16.21 5.39
CA LEU A 223 15.09 -14.97 5.32
C LEU A 223 16.06 -13.79 5.26
N PRO A 224 15.77 -12.77 4.43
CA PRO A 224 16.58 -11.58 4.39
C PRO A 224 16.76 -11.01 5.80
N VAL A 225 17.89 -10.36 6.04
CA VAL A 225 18.04 -9.59 7.28
C VAL A 225 16.96 -8.52 7.27
N LEU A 226 16.35 -8.25 8.43
CA LEU A 226 15.48 -7.10 8.61
C LEU A 226 16.19 -5.87 8.06
N GLU A 227 15.46 -4.98 7.39
CA GLU A 227 15.93 -3.84 6.63
C GLU A 227 16.51 -2.72 7.54
N THR A 228 17.28 -3.12 8.55
CA THR A 228 18.21 -2.33 9.39
C THR A 228 19.28 -1.56 8.61
N LEU A 229 19.23 -1.61 7.27
CA LEU A 229 20.21 -1.00 6.37
C LEU A 229 20.18 0.52 6.39
N ASN A 230 19.10 1.14 6.87
CA ASN A 230 19.06 2.59 7.05
C ASN A 230 19.14 2.94 8.54
N THR A 231 20.35 2.88 9.09
CA THR A 231 20.64 3.39 10.44
C THR A 231 20.38 4.89 10.59
N SER A 232 20.07 5.60 9.50
CA SER A 232 19.69 7.01 9.51
C SER A 232 18.34 7.23 8.80
N PRO A 233 17.22 6.83 9.44
CA PRO A 233 15.88 7.13 8.96
C PRO A 233 15.67 8.58 8.55
N ILE A 234 14.87 8.82 7.49
CA ILE A 234 14.57 10.17 6.98
C ILE A 234 13.06 10.42 6.90
N ASN A 235 12.25 9.38 6.68
CA ASN A 235 10.82 9.52 6.40
C ASN A 235 9.98 8.86 7.51
N SER A 236 8.71 9.23 7.64
CA SER A 236 7.78 8.38 8.41
C SER A 236 7.62 7.02 7.73
N GLU A 237 7.48 5.97 8.55
CA GLU A 237 7.07 4.63 8.11
C GLU A 237 5.63 4.64 7.58
N ILE A 238 4.78 5.51 8.13
CA ILE A 238 3.38 5.68 7.73
C ILE A 238 3.29 6.84 6.74
N PHE A 239 2.83 6.56 5.52
CA PHE A 239 2.66 7.57 4.46
C PHE A 239 3.91 8.41 4.20
N GLY A 240 5.09 7.77 4.20
CA GLY A 240 6.38 8.40 3.96
C GLY A 240 6.42 9.26 2.69
N LEU A 241 7.31 10.25 2.69
CA LEU A 241 7.40 11.24 1.60
C LEU A 241 8.37 10.81 0.47
N GLY A 242 9.18 9.78 0.72
CA GLY A 242 10.19 9.29 -0.21
C GLY A 242 11.30 10.31 -0.47
N LEU A 243 11.74 11.01 0.58
CA LEU A 243 12.81 11.99 0.49
C LEU A 243 14.15 11.41 0.92
N THR A 244 15.22 12.02 0.44
CA THR A 244 16.58 11.82 0.92
C THR A 244 17.20 13.16 1.33
N ARG A 245 18.30 13.13 2.07
CA ARG A 245 19.04 14.31 2.48
C ARG A 245 20.46 14.26 1.94
N ASN A 246 20.97 15.40 1.50
CA ASN A 246 22.35 15.51 1.03
C ASN A 246 22.99 16.80 1.56
N GLU A 247 24.19 16.68 2.11
CA GLU A 247 24.99 17.82 2.59
C GLU A 247 25.85 18.33 1.45
N THR A 248 25.56 19.56 1.00
CA THR A 248 26.39 20.17 -0.05
C THR A 248 26.36 21.69 0.03
N THR A 249 27.37 22.32 -0.56
CA THR A 249 27.43 23.76 -0.72
C THR A 249 26.39 24.22 -1.75
N HIS A 250 25.92 25.45 -1.58
CA HIS A 250 24.86 26.12 -2.36
C HIS A 250 24.95 25.90 -3.90
N GLY A 251 26.15 25.68 -4.43
CA GLY A 251 26.43 25.75 -5.86
C GLY A 251 26.04 24.55 -6.73
N HIS A 252 25.75 23.35 -6.22
CA HIS A 252 25.57 22.19 -7.12
C HIS A 252 24.11 21.89 -7.53
N HIS A 253 23.13 22.02 -6.64
CA HIS A 253 21.73 21.63 -6.93
C HIS A 253 20.88 22.77 -7.52
N LEU A 254 21.29 24.03 -7.33
CA LEU A 254 20.51 25.22 -7.72
C LEU A 254 20.98 25.91 -9.00
N ARG A 255 22.12 25.52 -9.60
CA ARG A 255 22.62 26.11 -10.86
C ARG A 255 21.63 25.99 -12.04
N GLY A 256 20.72 25.02 -12.01
CA GLY A 256 19.63 24.90 -12.99
C GLY A 256 18.43 25.81 -12.71
N TYR A 257 18.32 26.39 -11.52
CA TYR A 257 17.14 27.11 -11.03
C TYR A 257 17.24 28.64 -11.07
N ASP A 258 18.45 29.19 -11.09
CA ASP A 258 18.71 30.63 -11.10
C ASP A 258 18.05 31.34 -12.32
N TYR A 259 17.75 30.57 -13.38
CA TYR A 259 17.09 31.06 -14.59
C TYR A 259 15.56 31.26 -14.43
N GLN A 260 14.90 30.64 -13.44
CA GLN A 260 13.45 30.43 -13.48
C GLN A 260 12.58 31.41 -12.69
N ARG A 261 13.10 32.05 -11.62
CA ARG A 261 12.29 32.94 -10.76
C ARG A 261 12.67 34.42 -10.78
N ARG A 262 13.71 34.83 -11.54
CA ARG A 262 14.24 36.22 -11.52
C ARG A 262 14.30 36.75 -10.07
N TRP A 263 14.99 36.03 -9.19
CA TRP A 263 15.24 36.55 -7.85
C TRP A 263 15.97 37.88 -8.03
N GLY A 264 15.35 38.95 -7.53
CA GLY A 264 15.77 40.33 -7.70
C GLY A 264 17.00 40.64 -6.86
N ALA A 265 18.10 39.97 -7.17
CA ALA A 265 19.49 40.15 -6.77
C ALA A 265 20.13 38.83 -7.19
N GLY A 266 21.06 38.86 -8.15
CA GLY A 266 21.71 37.64 -8.64
C GLY A 266 22.21 36.81 -7.45
N VAL A 267 21.91 35.51 -7.46
CA VAL A 267 22.45 34.57 -6.49
C VAL A 267 23.98 34.64 -6.63
N VAL A 268 24.60 35.39 -5.72
CA VAL A 268 25.97 35.85 -5.87
C VAL A 268 26.87 34.63 -5.74
N SER A 269 27.76 34.45 -6.72
CA SER A 269 28.82 33.42 -6.78
C SER A 269 29.84 33.46 -5.63
N ASN A 270 29.60 34.29 -4.62
CA ASN A 270 30.53 34.60 -3.53
C ASN A 270 29.95 34.22 -2.16
N ALA A 271 28.83 33.49 -2.11
CA ALA A 271 28.35 32.91 -0.86
C ALA A 271 29.48 32.07 -0.25
N ARG A 272 29.74 32.24 1.05
CA ARG A 272 30.62 31.35 1.83
C ARG A 272 30.34 29.89 1.44
N GLU A 273 31.37 29.04 1.46
CA GLU A 273 31.24 27.58 1.33
C GLU A 273 30.51 26.98 2.56
N LEU A 274 29.35 27.53 2.93
CA LEU A 274 28.50 26.96 3.96
C LEU A 274 27.88 25.69 3.38
N VAL A 275 28.20 24.57 3.99
CA VAL A 275 27.55 23.29 3.71
C VAL A 275 26.16 23.35 4.34
N ALA A 276 25.13 23.05 3.55
CA ALA A 276 23.76 22.95 4.05
C ALA A 276 23.18 21.58 3.70
N THR A 277 22.33 21.07 4.57
CA THR A 277 21.60 19.81 4.34
C THR A 277 20.36 20.05 3.49
N TRP A 278 20.30 19.51 2.29
CA TRP A 278 19.16 19.71 1.38
C TRP A 278 18.25 18.49 1.38
N PHE A 279 16.94 18.73 1.40
CA PHE A 279 15.94 17.68 1.21
C PHE A 279 15.62 17.53 -0.27
N LEU A 280 15.89 16.33 -0.78
CA LEU A 280 15.82 15.97 -2.19
C LEU A 280 14.80 14.83 -2.36
N TYR A 281 14.26 14.69 -3.56
CA TYR A 281 13.51 13.50 -3.94
C TYR A 281 14.45 12.30 -4.01
N ASP A 282 14.08 11.20 -3.35
CA ASP A 282 14.83 9.95 -3.49
C ASP A 282 14.61 9.39 -4.91
N SER A 283 15.69 9.26 -5.68
CA SER A 283 15.66 8.74 -7.05
C SER A 283 15.21 7.29 -7.16
N SER A 284 15.27 6.51 -6.08
CA SER A 284 14.75 5.14 -6.04
C SER A 284 13.22 5.10 -5.86
N HIS A 285 12.65 6.15 -5.25
CA HIS A 285 11.23 6.23 -4.91
C HIS A 285 10.43 7.13 -5.85
N TRP A 286 11.05 8.19 -6.39
CA TRP A 286 10.47 9.16 -7.32
C TRP A 286 10.96 8.90 -8.76
N VAL A 287 10.43 7.84 -9.36
CA VAL A 287 10.73 7.33 -10.70
C VAL A 287 9.55 7.57 -11.65
N PRO A 288 9.66 7.35 -12.97
CA PRO A 288 8.50 7.40 -13.88
C PRO A 288 7.46 6.33 -13.52
N TRP A 289 6.17 6.59 -13.70
CA TRP A 289 5.10 5.64 -13.30
C TRP A 289 5.22 4.30 -14.01
N ARG A 290 5.73 4.31 -15.25
CA ARG A 290 5.99 3.10 -16.05
C ARG A 290 6.92 2.12 -15.35
N SER A 291 7.81 2.59 -14.47
CA SER A 291 8.73 1.72 -13.73
C SER A 291 8.06 0.89 -12.62
N ILE A 292 6.84 1.23 -12.19
CA ILE A 292 6.08 0.41 -11.24
C ILE A 292 5.55 -0.86 -11.90
N SER A 293 5.21 -0.81 -13.20
CA SER A 293 4.77 -2.02 -13.91
C SER A 293 5.96 -2.94 -14.14
N ARG A 294 6.11 -3.95 -13.28
CA ARG A 294 7.07 -5.06 -13.47
C ARG A 294 6.79 -5.89 -14.72
N ASP A 295 5.61 -5.73 -15.32
CA ASP A 295 5.08 -6.53 -16.41
C ASP A 295 4.77 -5.65 -17.64
N GLU A 296 5.78 -5.38 -18.47
CA GLU A 296 5.48 -4.97 -19.84
C GLU A 296 4.76 -6.13 -20.58
N PRO A 297 3.67 -5.89 -21.32
CA PRO A 297 3.11 -4.60 -21.73
C PRO A 297 1.79 -4.25 -20.99
N ALA A 298 1.48 -4.91 -19.87
CA ALA A 298 0.34 -4.54 -19.03
C ALA A 298 0.74 -3.28 -18.25
N MET A 299 0.84 -2.18 -19.00
CA MET A 299 0.61 -0.84 -18.49
C MET A 299 -0.62 -0.99 -17.58
N PHE A 300 -0.53 -0.43 -16.37
CA PHE A 300 -1.66 -0.07 -15.53
C PHE A 300 -2.96 0.12 -16.36
N PRO A 301 -4.18 -0.14 -15.86
CA PRO A 301 -5.42 0.06 -16.62
C PRO A 301 -5.73 1.55 -16.96
N ALA A 302 -4.71 2.32 -17.33
CA ALA A 302 -4.76 3.60 -18.00
C ALA A 302 -5.44 3.40 -19.35
N LEU A 303 -6.60 4.02 -19.48
CA LEU A 303 -7.35 4.11 -20.73
C LEU A 303 -6.68 5.05 -21.76
N GLY A 304 -5.46 5.56 -21.50
CA GLY A 304 -4.73 6.45 -22.39
C GLY A 304 -3.35 6.88 -21.85
N ASP A 305 -2.68 7.75 -22.60
CA ASP A 305 -1.34 8.23 -22.26
C ASP A 305 -1.33 9.09 -20.98
N ILE A 306 -0.39 8.79 -20.10
CA ILE A 306 -0.08 9.62 -18.93
C ILE A 306 0.57 10.91 -19.42
N ARG A 307 0.04 12.06 -18.99
CA ARG A 307 0.65 13.37 -19.29
C ARG A 307 2.04 13.45 -18.67
N SER A 308 3.04 13.92 -19.42
CA SER A 308 4.45 13.90 -19.00
C SER A 308 4.72 14.58 -17.65
N GLN A 309 4.03 15.69 -17.35
CA GLN A 309 4.16 16.39 -16.08
C GLN A 309 3.65 15.59 -14.87
N TYR A 310 2.87 14.53 -15.10
CA TYR A 310 2.33 13.64 -14.07
C TYR A 310 2.96 12.23 -14.11
N ASP A 311 3.93 12.00 -15.01
CA ASP A 311 4.64 10.72 -15.10
C ASP A 311 5.74 10.62 -14.03
N TYR A 312 5.29 10.49 -12.78
CA TYR A 312 6.15 10.29 -11.63
C TYR A 312 5.44 9.46 -10.53
N THR A 313 6.17 8.57 -9.89
CA THR A 313 5.88 7.88 -8.63
C THR A 313 6.31 8.77 -7.46
N GLY A 314 6.39 8.25 -6.24
CA GLY A 314 6.71 9.03 -5.06
C GLY A 314 5.64 8.88 -3.99
N ALA A 315 5.59 9.84 -3.07
CA ALA A 315 4.64 9.85 -1.96
C ALA A 315 3.21 9.52 -2.41
N ASP A 316 2.63 8.51 -1.77
CA ASP A 316 1.24 8.08 -1.90
C ASP A 316 0.76 7.50 -0.56
N ALA A 317 -0.55 7.39 -0.41
CA ALA A 317 -1.21 6.85 0.77
C ALA A 317 -2.16 5.75 0.36
N ALA A 318 -1.88 4.52 0.79
CA ALA A 318 -2.77 3.38 0.65
C ALA A 318 -3.39 3.05 2.00
N VAL A 319 -4.70 2.88 2.03
CA VAL A 319 -5.44 2.59 3.24
C VAL A 319 -6.31 1.36 3.07
N ARG A 320 -6.41 0.60 4.16
CA ARG A 320 -7.31 -0.54 4.28
C ARG A 320 -8.36 -0.26 5.34
N VAL A 321 -9.62 -0.54 5.02
CA VAL A 321 -10.71 -0.56 5.99
C VAL A 321 -11.34 -1.94 6.01
N VAL A 322 -11.69 -2.41 7.21
CA VAL A 322 -12.33 -3.69 7.43
C VAL A 322 -13.57 -3.46 8.27
N THR A 323 -14.73 -3.90 7.80
CA THR A 323 -16.01 -3.77 8.50
C THR A 323 -16.85 -5.03 8.32
N GLU A 324 -17.89 -5.20 9.11
CA GLU A 324 -18.75 -6.37 9.06
C GLU A 324 -20.20 -6.01 8.71
N ALA A 325 -20.79 -6.81 7.83
CA ALA A 325 -22.22 -6.78 7.56
C ALA A 325 -22.87 -8.02 8.21
N GLU A 326 -23.53 -7.82 9.35
CA GLU A 326 -24.35 -8.87 9.98
C GLU A 326 -25.56 -9.23 9.10
N ARG A 327 -25.81 -10.52 8.92
CA ARG A 327 -26.95 -11.04 8.15
C ARG A 327 -28.11 -11.42 9.08
N LEU A 328 -29.33 -11.16 8.64
CA LEU A 328 -30.54 -11.62 9.31
C LEU A 328 -30.92 -13.06 8.91
N THR A 329 -30.41 -13.58 7.79
CA THR A 329 -30.64 -14.97 7.38
C THR A 329 -30.13 -15.94 8.46
N PRO A 330 -31.00 -16.79 9.06
CA PRO A 330 -30.61 -17.73 10.09
C PRO A 330 -29.50 -18.68 9.63
N GLY A 331 -28.50 -18.89 10.50
CA GLY A 331 -27.38 -19.80 10.23
C GLY A 331 -26.28 -19.23 9.32
N LYS A 332 -26.40 -17.98 8.84
CA LYS A 332 -25.31 -17.27 8.16
C LYS A 332 -24.76 -16.18 9.09
N GLY A 333 -23.47 -16.25 9.40
CA GLY A 333 -22.77 -15.26 10.23
C GLY A 333 -22.62 -13.89 9.54
N SER A 334 -21.80 -13.02 10.13
CA SER A 334 -21.42 -11.75 9.52
C SER A 334 -20.59 -11.97 8.25
N SER A 335 -20.59 -10.96 7.37
CA SER A 335 -19.69 -10.91 6.22
C SER A 335 -18.69 -9.80 6.42
N THR A 336 -17.41 -10.16 6.51
CA THR A 336 -16.32 -9.20 6.49
C THR A 336 -16.24 -8.55 5.11
N ILE A 337 -16.20 -7.23 5.10
CA ILE A 337 -16.04 -6.38 3.94
C ILE A 337 -14.71 -5.67 4.12
N THR A 338 -13.76 -5.97 3.25
CA THR A 338 -12.48 -5.29 3.15
C THR A 338 -12.50 -4.38 1.94
N TRP A 339 -12.08 -3.14 2.13
CA TRP A 339 -11.84 -2.19 1.04
C TRP A 339 -10.44 -1.60 1.19
N THR A 340 -9.70 -1.59 0.10
CA THR A 340 -8.38 -0.95 0.02
C THR A 340 -8.44 0.12 -1.06
N SER A 341 -7.86 1.27 -0.78
CA SER A 341 -7.82 2.41 -1.71
C SER A 341 -6.48 3.11 -1.60
N ALA A 342 -6.01 3.69 -2.70
CA ALA A 342 -4.79 4.49 -2.72
C ALA A 342 -5.03 5.86 -3.35
N ALA A 343 -4.32 6.87 -2.84
CA ALA A 343 -4.34 8.22 -3.36
C ALA A 343 -2.95 8.83 -3.34
N LYS A 344 -2.77 9.86 -4.18
CA LYS A 344 -1.48 10.55 -4.32
C LYS A 344 -1.64 12.06 -4.51
N PRO A 345 -0.72 12.89 -3.99
CA PRO A 345 -0.58 14.28 -4.39
C PRO A 345 -0.04 14.45 -5.82
N PHE A 346 -0.77 15.23 -6.62
CA PHE A 346 -0.43 15.64 -7.98
C PHE A 346 -0.07 17.12 -8.08
N GLY A 347 0.93 17.40 -8.90
CA GLY A 347 1.58 18.69 -9.01
C GLY A 347 2.44 18.81 -10.26
N TYR A 348 2.95 20.01 -10.48
CA TYR A 348 3.92 20.30 -11.53
C TYR A 348 4.60 21.65 -11.25
N LEU A 349 5.80 21.81 -11.78
CA LEU A 349 6.51 23.09 -11.83
C LEU A 349 6.20 23.77 -13.16
N ASN A 350 5.90 25.06 -13.12
CA ASN A 350 5.58 25.79 -14.33
C ASN A 350 6.84 25.93 -15.19
N ASN A 351 6.71 25.66 -16.49
CA ASN A 351 7.76 25.98 -17.45
C ASN A 351 7.54 27.40 -17.98
N PRO A 352 8.46 28.35 -17.71
CA PRO A 352 8.31 29.74 -18.16
C PRO A 352 8.52 29.90 -19.67
N GLU A 353 9.22 28.97 -20.32
CA GLU A 353 9.52 29.01 -21.76
C GLU A 353 8.40 28.39 -22.59
N ASP A 354 7.75 27.34 -22.06
CA ASP A 354 6.60 26.70 -22.68
C ASP A 354 5.52 26.38 -21.62
N PRO A 355 4.47 27.20 -21.49
CA PRO A 355 3.37 26.96 -20.55
C PRO A 355 2.61 25.65 -20.77
N GLN A 356 2.75 25.00 -21.94
CA GLN A 356 2.15 23.69 -22.21
C GLN A 356 3.04 22.53 -21.76
N ALA A 357 4.35 22.75 -21.58
CA ALA A 357 5.32 21.73 -21.21
C ALA A 357 5.82 21.91 -19.77
N ASN A 358 4.91 21.83 -18.81
CA ASN A 358 5.25 21.88 -17.37
C ASN A 358 6.17 20.73 -16.95
N PHE A 359 7.04 20.99 -15.97
CA PHE A 359 7.97 20.00 -15.46
C PHE A 359 7.36 19.17 -14.34
N ARG A 360 7.80 17.92 -14.21
CA ARG A 360 7.48 17.06 -13.05
C ARG A 360 8.11 17.66 -11.78
N PRO A 361 7.50 17.47 -10.59
CA PRO A 361 8.06 17.95 -9.33
C PRO A 361 9.52 17.52 -9.11
N ASN A 362 9.87 16.28 -9.45
CA ASN A 362 11.20 15.71 -9.26
C ASN A 362 12.22 16.02 -10.37
N SER A 363 11.88 16.86 -11.36
CA SER A 363 12.73 17.07 -12.55
C SER A 363 14.12 17.62 -12.24
N PHE A 364 14.28 18.29 -11.10
CA PHE A 364 15.55 18.91 -10.69
C PHE A 364 16.13 18.31 -9.41
N GLY A 365 15.60 17.17 -8.92
CA GLY A 365 16.08 16.47 -7.73
C GLY A 365 15.74 17.13 -6.39
N ILE A 366 15.76 18.45 -6.27
CA ILE A 366 15.37 19.17 -5.04
C ILE A 366 13.85 19.27 -4.89
N VAL A 367 13.36 19.15 -3.66
CA VAL A 367 11.94 19.35 -3.34
C VAL A 367 11.59 20.81 -3.48
N LEU A 368 10.56 21.11 -4.27
CA LEU A 368 9.99 22.44 -4.48
C LEU A 368 8.47 22.42 -4.32
N PRO A 369 7.84 23.58 -4.01
CA PRO A 369 6.39 23.70 -3.96
C PRO A 369 5.78 23.48 -5.35
N ALA A 370 5.20 22.29 -5.55
CA ALA A 370 4.68 21.85 -6.84
C ALA A 370 3.30 21.20 -6.76
N PHE A 371 2.89 20.70 -5.58
CA PHE A 371 1.69 19.89 -5.39
C PHE A 371 0.44 20.76 -5.22
N ARG A 372 -0.63 20.44 -5.95
CA ARG A 372 -1.82 21.31 -6.04
C ARG A 372 -3.14 20.55 -5.89
N SER A 373 -3.12 19.24 -6.08
CA SER A 373 -4.33 18.41 -6.07
C SER A 373 -4.02 17.01 -5.57
N VAL A 374 -5.07 16.27 -5.21
CA VAL A 374 -4.98 14.85 -4.83
C VAL A 374 -5.98 14.05 -5.64
N ARG A 375 -5.63 12.83 -6.02
CA ARG A 375 -6.52 11.90 -6.73
C ARG A 375 -6.31 10.49 -6.23
N LEU A 376 -7.37 9.68 -6.32
CA LEU A 376 -7.27 8.24 -6.21
C LEU A 376 -6.43 7.71 -7.37
N ILE A 377 -5.68 6.66 -7.10
CA ILE A 377 -4.87 5.92 -8.06
C ILE A 377 -5.23 4.43 -7.88
N ALA A 378 -5.11 3.63 -8.94
CA ALA A 378 -5.32 2.19 -8.78
C ALA A 378 -4.21 1.62 -7.91
N LEU A 379 -4.56 0.61 -7.10
CA LEU A 379 -3.65 0.04 -6.11
C LEU A 379 -2.36 -0.51 -6.73
N ASP A 380 -2.45 -1.03 -7.95
CA ASP A 380 -1.30 -1.55 -8.70
C ASP A 380 -0.27 -0.46 -9.10
N ALA A 381 -0.63 0.83 -8.98
CA ALA A 381 0.31 1.96 -9.14
C ALA A 381 0.64 2.69 -7.82
N SER A 382 0.26 2.10 -6.69
CA SER A 382 0.60 2.57 -5.34
C SER A 382 1.88 1.89 -4.83
N SER A 383 2.47 2.43 -3.77
CA SER A 383 3.57 1.79 -3.05
C SER A 383 3.14 0.65 -2.14
N SER A 384 1.84 0.35 -2.04
CA SER A 384 1.33 -0.80 -1.30
C SER A 384 1.54 -2.08 -2.11
N PRO A 385 2.40 -3.02 -1.66
CA PRO A 385 2.46 -4.34 -2.29
C PRO A 385 1.17 -5.13 -1.98
N MET A 386 0.96 -6.25 -2.69
CA MET A 386 -0.21 -7.16 -2.54
C MET A 386 -0.45 -7.73 -1.13
N GLY A 387 0.34 -7.37 -0.11
CA GLY A 387 0.19 -7.74 1.29
C GLY A 387 0.54 -6.57 2.20
N GLY A 388 -0.20 -5.46 2.06
CA GLY A 388 0.03 -4.22 2.78
C GLY A 388 0.13 -4.40 4.30
N ALA A 389 0.74 -3.43 4.98
CA ALA A 389 1.12 -3.55 6.38
C ALA A 389 -0.05 -3.80 7.36
N TYR A 390 -1.29 -3.56 6.92
CA TYR A 390 -2.49 -3.75 7.72
C TYR A 390 -3.36 -4.92 7.24
N ASP A 391 -2.82 -5.77 6.36
CA ASP A 391 -3.23 -7.17 6.26
C ASP A 391 -2.65 -7.95 7.45
N LEU A 392 -3.36 -7.92 8.58
CA LEU A 392 -2.81 -8.44 9.84
C LEU A 392 -2.57 -9.95 9.84
N ALA A 393 -3.37 -10.72 9.09
CA ALA A 393 -3.16 -12.15 8.94
C ALA A 393 -1.86 -12.43 8.16
N TRP A 394 -1.54 -11.59 7.18
CA TRP A 394 -0.27 -11.66 6.47
C TRP A 394 0.90 -11.25 7.36
N ARG A 395 0.75 -10.18 8.15
CA ARG A 395 1.77 -9.72 9.11
C ARG A 395 2.10 -10.78 10.13
N GLU A 396 1.10 -11.35 10.77
CA GLU A 396 1.25 -12.46 11.72
C GLU A 396 1.97 -13.65 11.07
N HIS A 397 1.63 -13.99 9.82
CA HIS A 397 2.31 -15.05 9.10
C HIS A 397 3.81 -14.78 8.89
N ILE A 398 4.18 -13.60 8.41
CA ILE A 398 5.60 -13.29 8.12
C ILE A 398 6.42 -13.06 9.40
N GLU A 399 5.82 -12.53 10.46
CA GLU A 399 6.50 -12.18 11.71
C GLU A 399 6.56 -13.36 12.68
N GLU A 400 5.48 -14.14 12.80
CA GLU A 400 5.33 -15.16 13.86
C GLU A 400 5.42 -16.59 13.34
N HIS A 401 4.92 -16.89 12.14
CA HIS A 401 4.88 -18.27 11.62
C HIS A 401 6.06 -18.62 10.72
N LEU A 402 6.51 -17.67 9.91
CA LEU A 402 7.56 -17.89 8.92
C LEU A 402 8.93 -18.19 9.56
N PRO A 403 9.39 -17.47 10.61
CA PRO A 403 10.68 -17.79 11.23
C PRO A 403 10.73 -19.20 11.87
N PRO A 404 9.72 -19.65 12.65
CA PRO A 404 9.67 -21.03 13.13
C PRO A 404 9.63 -22.09 12.01
N TYR A 405 8.89 -21.83 10.93
CA TYR A 405 8.88 -22.70 9.74
C TYR A 405 10.27 -22.84 9.11
N MET A 406 10.99 -21.73 8.96
CA MET A 406 12.36 -21.75 8.42
C MET A 406 13.33 -22.51 9.32
N ALA A 407 13.07 -22.57 10.63
CA ALA A 407 13.89 -23.31 11.59
C ALA A 407 13.56 -24.81 11.66
N SER A 408 12.27 -25.18 11.62
CA SER A 408 11.80 -26.53 11.98
C SER A 408 10.90 -27.19 10.93
N GLY A 409 10.65 -26.54 9.80
CA GLY A 409 9.79 -27.04 8.72
C GLY A 409 8.32 -27.18 9.12
N ILE A 410 7.65 -28.17 8.52
CA ILE A 410 6.20 -28.38 8.59
C ILE A 410 5.67 -28.46 10.03
N SER A 411 6.45 -29.00 10.99
CA SER A 411 5.99 -29.16 12.38
C SER A 411 5.75 -27.84 13.11
N ALA A 412 6.28 -26.72 12.60
CA ALA A 412 6.10 -25.39 13.18
C ALA A 412 4.95 -24.59 12.53
N LEU A 413 4.28 -25.15 11.52
CA LEU A 413 3.17 -24.47 10.84
C LEU A 413 1.89 -24.50 11.69
N ASP A 414 1.25 -23.34 11.83
CA ASP A 414 -0.09 -23.26 12.44
C ASP A 414 -1.17 -23.70 11.45
N HIS A 415 -2.06 -24.58 11.91
CA HIS A 415 -3.20 -25.09 11.15
C HIS A 415 -4.31 -24.05 10.96
N ASN A 416 -4.38 -23.01 11.80
CA ASN A 416 -5.40 -21.96 11.68
C ASN A 416 -4.99 -20.83 10.72
N CYS A 417 -3.70 -20.71 10.42
CA CYS A 417 -3.20 -19.72 9.48
C CYS A 417 -3.37 -20.19 8.02
N TRP A 418 -4.08 -19.41 7.21
CA TRP A 418 -4.32 -19.73 5.80
C TRP A 418 -3.03 -19.85 4.99
N PHE A 419 -2.04 -18.99 5.24
CA PHE A 419 -0.75 -19.00 4.56
C PHE A 419 0.07 -20.24 4.93
N CYS A 420 0.06 -20.64 6.21
CA CYS A 420 0.66 -21.88 6.68
C CYS A 420 0.04 -23.11 6.01
N GLN A 421 -1.28 -23.13 5.78
CA GLN A 421 -1.93 -24.22 5.03
C GLN A 421 -1.42 -24.29 3.58
N GLN A 422 -1.14 -23.15 2.94
CA GLN A 422 -0.54 -23.16 1.59
C GLN A 422 0.90 -23.68 1.62
N LEU A 423 1.70 -23.34 2.63
CA LEU A 423 3.04 -23.93 2.79
C LEU A 423 2.98 -25.43 3.04
N PHE A 424 2.05 -25.88 3.88
CA PHE A 424 1.81 -27.30 4.08
C PHE A 424 1.51 -28.00 2.74
N GLN A 425 0.68 -27.37 1.91
CA GLN A 425 0.37 -27.89 0.58
C GLN A 425 1.56 -27.86 -0.37
N TRP A 426 2.35 -26.78 -0.34
CA TRP A 426 3.58 -26.65 -1.12
C TRP A 426 4.59 -27.74 -0.82
N GLU A 427 4.71 -28.13 0.45
CA GLU A 427 5.63 -29.17 0.92
C GLU A 427 5.30 -30.57 0.39
N MET A 428 4.05 -30.81 -0.03
CA MET A 428 3.65 -32.09 -0.60
C MET A 428 4.26 -32.30 -2.00
N HIS A 429 5.10 -33.32 -2.16
CA HIS A 429 5.70 -33.68 -3.45
C HIS A 429 4.64 -33.93 -4.54
N GLU A 430 3.54 -34.61 -4.20
CA GLU A 430 2.44 -34.89 -5.15
C GLU A 430 1.80 -33.61 -5.71
N PHE A 431 1.71 -32.55 -4.89
CA PHE A 431 1.17 -31.27 -5.34
C PHE A 431 2.07 -30.61 -6.37
N ARG A 432 3.39 -30.58 -6.11
CA ARG A 432 4.38 -30.00 -7.05
C ARG A 432 4.48 -30.81 -8.33
N GLN A 433 4.51 -32.15 -8.22
CA GLN A 433 4.55 -33.04 -9.37
C GLN A 433 3.32 -32.84 -10.28
N ALA A 434 2.13 -32.66 -9.72
CA ALA A 434 0.94 -32.36 -10.51
C ALA A 434 1.06 -31.04 -11.30
N GLY A 435 1.76 -30.04 -10.76
CA GLY A 435 2.06 -28.79 -11.47
C GLY A 435 3.07 -28.98 -12.61
N ILE A 436 4.12 -29.78 -12.39
CA ILE A 436 5.11 -30.13 -13.42
C ILE A 436 4.44 -30.91 -14.56
N ASP A 437 3.65 -31.93 -14.22
CA ASP A 437 2.92 -32.75 -15.18
C ASP A 437 1.94 -31.89 -16.00
N TRP A 438 1.28 -30.91 -15.37
CA TRP A 438 0.40 -29.97 -16.07
C TRP A 438 1.19 -29.06 -17.01
N LEU A 439 2.32 -28.48 -16.58
CA LEU A 439 3.12 -27.58 -17.42
C LEU A 439 3.71 -28.28 -18.64
N TYR A 440 4.10 -29.55 -18.50
CA TYR A 440 4.70 -30.35 -19.56
C TYR A 440 3.73 -31.29 -20.28
N ALA A 441 2.43 -31.19 -20.00
CA ALA A 441 1.41 -31.97 -20.68
C ALA A 441 1.43 -31.63 -22.18
N THR A 442 1.54 -32.65 -23.03
CA THR A 442 1.58 -32.51 -24.49
C THR A 442 0.39 -33.17 -25.16
N ASP A 443 -0.07 -32.58 -26.26
CA ASP A 443 -1.09 -33.16 -27.12
C ASP A 443 -0.51 -34.33 -27.94
N SER A 444 -1.37 -35.03 -28.68
CA SER A 444 -0.97 -36.11 -29.58
C SER A 444 0.04 -35.73 -30.67
N SER A 445 0.27 -34.43 -30.90
CA SER A 445 1.21 -33.89 -31.87
C SER A 445 2.53 -33.40 -31.22
N GLY A 446 2.68 -33.58 -29.90
CA GLY A 446 3.86 -33.16 -29.15
C GLY A 446 3.89 -31.67 -28.78
N ASN A 447 2.78 -30.94 -28.97
CA ASN A 447 2.70 -29.54 -28.55
C ASN A 447 2.24 -29.45 -27.10
N LEU A 448 2.74 -28.46 -26.36
CA LEU A 448 2.27 -28.18 -25.01
C LEU A 448 0.77 -27.85 -25.02
N ILE A 449 0.01 -28.53 -24.17
CA ILE A 449 -1.43 -28.30 -23.98
C ILE A 449 -1.67 -26.94 -23.31
N HIS A 450 -0.76 -26.56 -22.42
CA HIS A 450 -0.87 -25.36 -21.60
C HIS A 450 0.24 -24.37 -21.96
N ASP A 451 -0.08 -23.39 -22.80
CA ASP A 451 0.87 -22.33 -23.15
C ASP A 451 0.85 -21.21 -22.10
N CYS A 452 1.90 -21.14 -21.29
CA CYS A 452 2.10 -20.06 -20.33
C CYS A 452 2.83 -18.84 -20.95
N ARG A 453 3.18 -18.87 -22.25
CA ARG A 453 3.72 -17.71 -22.98
C ARG A 453 2.58 -16.72 -23.21
N ARG A 454 2.77 -15.46 -22.78
CA ARG A 454 1.74 -14.41 -22.89
C ARG A 454 1.31 -14.21 -24.36
N THR A 455 0.05 -14.47 -24.68
CA THR A 455 -0.56 -13.96 -25.93
C THR A 455 -0.70 -12.44 -25.84
N SER A 456 -0.42 -11.74 -26.95
CA SER A 456 -0.74 -10.30 -27.11
C SER A 456 -2.19 -9.98 -26.71
N PRO A 457 -2.48 -8.73 -26.29
CA PRO A 457 -3.80 -8.36 -25.82
C PRO A 457 -4.79 -8.34 -26.99
N GLY A 458 -5.52 -9.44 -27.14
CA GLY A 458 -6.58 -9.62 -28.12
C GLY A 458 -7.77 -10.31 -27.49
N GLY A 459 -8.82 -9.53 -27.19
CA GLY A 459 -10.20 -10.00 -27.20
C GLY A 459 -10.67 -10.85 -26.02
N GLY A 460 -11.35 -10.21 -25.07
CA GLY A 460 -12.60 -10.66 -24.46
C GLY A 460 -12.72 -12.13 -24.03
N SER A 461 -12.37 -12.41 -22.77
CA SER A 461 -13.01 -13.48 -22.02
C SER A 461 -13.31 -12.99 -20.59
N PRO A 462 -14.58 -12.94 -20.17
CA PRO A 462 -14.96 -12.57 -18.82
C PRO A 462 -14.85 -13.81 -17.92
N GLY A 463 -13.69 -14.02 -17.31
CA GLY A 463 -13.51 -15.15 -16.40
C GLY A 463 -12.04 -15.43 -16.16
N GLY A 464 -11.47 -14.79 -15.15
CA GLY A 464 -10.06 -14.90 -14.80
C GLY A 464 -9.60 -13.65 -14.10
N GLY A 465 -10.22 -13.37 -12.94
CA GLY A 465 -9.80 -12.27 -12.08
C GLY A 465 -8.41 -12.58 -11.53
N ALA A 466 -7.38 -12.19 -12.27
CA ALA A 466 -6.18 -11.72 -11.58
C ALA A 466 -6.66 -10.63 -10.63
N ARG A 467 -6.28 -10.69 -9.34
CA ARG A 467 -6.56 -9.65 -8.31
C ARG A 467 -5.89 -8.30 -8.64
N ARG A 468 -5.71 -7.98 -9.92
CA ARG A 468 -5.11 -6.75 -10.44
C ARG A 468 -6.13 -5.62 -10.28
N GLY A 469 -5.75 -4.68 -9.42
CA GLY A 469 -6.26 -3.32 -9.21
C GLY A 469 -7.73 -3.03 -9.48
N HIS A 470 -8.46 -2.70 -8.41
CA HIS A 470 -9.51 -1.68 -8.48
C HIS A 470 -8.90 -0.31 -8.82
#